data_AF-A0A6B3FQ61-F1
#
_entry.id   AF-A0A6B3FQ61-F1
#
_cell.length_a   1.000
_cell.length_b   1.000
_cell.length_c   1.000
_cell.angle_alpha   90.00
_cell.angle_beta   90.00
_cell.angle_gamma   90.00
#
_symmetry.space_group_name_H-M   'P 1'
#
loop_
_entity.id
_entity.type
_entity.pdbx_description
1 polymer ?
#
loop_
_entity_poly.entity_id
_entity_poly.type
_entity_poly.pdbx_seq_one_letter_code
_entity_poly.pdbx_strand_id
1 'polypeptide(L)'
;VGAAIEYAVDVLRVESITVCGHSGCGAMQALLSEDERRGEAAGVERTDAPLSPLWRWLRYGAPSLARLRGDASALPGFARRAPADVAEQLCLVNIVQQLDHLRGHPAVARRLAEGSLALHGMYFHVGEAQAYLLREDVAGAVPVFEEVSAAQ
;
A
#
# COMPACT_ATOMS: atom_id res chain seq x y z
N VAL A 1 9.19 -1.19 12.09
CA VAL A 1 9.65 -1.57 10.73
C VAL A 1 10.90 -0.82 10.29
N GLY A 2 11.17 0.41 10.76
CA GLY A 2 12.37 1.20 10.38
C GLY A 2 13.71 0.46 10.44
N ALA A 3 14.02 -0.25 11.53
CA ALA A 3 15.29 -0.96 11.67
C ALA A 3 15.60 -1.97 10.55
N ALA A 4 14.59 -2.68 10.03
CA ALA A 4 14.80 -3.61 8.92
C ALA A 4 15.10 -2.88 7.60
N ILE A 5 14.46 -1.72 7.39
CA ILE A 5 14.70 -0.87 6.22
C ILE A 5 16.12 -0.30 6.29
N GLU A 6 16.51 0.29 7.42
CA GLU A 6 17.86 0.84 7.63
C GLU A 6 18.94 -0.23 7.40
N TYR A 7 18.75 -1.42 7.96
CA TYR A 7 19.71 -2.51 7.74
C TYR A 7 19.81 -2.93 6.27
N ALA A 8 18.67 -3.11 5.59
CA ALA A 8 18.67 -3.47 4.17
C ALA A 8 19.34 -2.39 3.30
N VAL A 9 19.05 -1.12 3.59
CA VAL A 9 19.46 0.02 2.78
C VAL A 9 20.91 0.43 3.04
N ASP A 10 21.34 0.52 4.30
CA ASP A 10 22.65 1.06 4.67
C ASP A 10 23.72 -0.03 4.87
N VAL A 11 23.32 -1.20 5.36
CA VAL A 11 24.26 -2.31 5.64
C VAL A 11 24.33 -3.26 4.45
N LEU A 12 23.20 -3.83 4.04
CA LEU A 12 23.17 -4.79 2.92
C LEU A 12 23.28 -4.11 1.55
N ARG A 13 23.01 -2.81 1.49
CA ARG A 13 23.05 -2.00 0.27
C ARG A 13 22.20 -2.56 -0.86
N VAL A 14 21.01 -3.08 -0.55
CA VAL A 14 20.08 -3.62 -1.57
C VAL A 14 19.81 -2.58 -2.66
N GLU A 15 19.69 -3.04 -3.91
CA GLU A 15 19.44 -2.16 -5.06
C GLU A 15 17.96 -1.87 -5.27
N SER A 16 17.07 -2.66 -4.65
CA SER A 16 15.63 -2.49 -4.77
C SER A 16 14.87 -2.83 -3.49
N ILE A 17 13.72 -2.19 -3.32
CA ILE A 17 12.70 -2.53 -2.31
C ILE A 17 11.35 -2.65 -3.01
N THR A 18 10.64 -3.75 -2.75
CA THR A 18 9.30 -3.98 -3.27
C THR A 18 8.26 -3.90 -2.15
N VAL A 19 7.25 -3.04 -2.30
CA VAL A 19 6.03 -3.09 -1.49
C VAL A 19 5.05 -4.03 -2.17
N CYS A 20 4.84 -5.20 -1.59
CA CYS A 20 3.92 -6.21 -2.11
C CYS A 20 2.60 -6.22 -1.32
N GLY A 21 1.49 -5.87 -1.98
CA GLY A 21 0.14 -6.18 -1.51
C GLY A 21 -0.39 -7.46 -2.18
N HIS A 22 -1.54 -7.95 -1.74
CA HIS A 22 -2.09 -9.20 -2.26
C HIS A 22 -3.61 -9.29 -2.15
N SER A 23 -4.21 -10.14 -2.98
CA SER A 23 -5.65 -10.45 -2.92
C SER A 23 -6.05 -11.02 -1.56
N GLY A 24 -7.25 -10.69 -1.08
CA GLY A 24 -7.79 -11.23 0.17
C GLY A 24 -7.02 -10.77 1.42
N CYS A 25 -6.39 -9.59 1.40
CA CYS A 25 -5.67 -9.07 2.55
C CYS A 25 -6.59 -8.82 3.75
N GLY A 26 -6.53 -9.70 4.76
CA GLY A 26 -7.34 -9.60 5.98
C GLY A 26 -7.14 -8.30 6.76
N ALA A 27 -5.98 -7.66 6.64
CA ALA A 27 -5.74 -6.34 7.25
C ALA A 27 -6.56 -5.24 6.58
N MET A 28 -6.66 -5.25 5.24
CA MET A 28 -7.49 -4.28 4.50
C MET A 28 -8.98 -4.52 4.76
N GLN A 29 -9.40 -5.78 4.84
CA GLN A 29 -10.77 -6.14 5.23
C GLN A 29 -11.10 -5.66 6.64
N ALA A 30 -10.23 -5.92 7.62
CA ALA A 30 -10.43 -5.47 8.99
C ALA A 30 -10.49 -3.93 9.10
N LEU A 31 -9.72 -3.21 8.29
CA LEU A 31 -9.79 -1.75 8.20
C LEU A 31 -11.13 -1.27 7.66
N LEU A 32 -11.61 -1.85 6.56
CA LEU A 32 -12.90 -1.48 5.96
C LEU A 32 -14.08 -1.76 6.92
N SER A 33 -14.13 -2.95 7.53
CA SER A 33 -15.21 -3.26 8.48
C SER A 33 -15.22 -2.35 9.70
N GLU A 34 -14.04 -1.92 10.17
CA GLU A 34 -13.95 -0.94 11.25
C GLU A 34 -14.36 0.46 10.80
N ASP A 35 -14.03 0.81 9.57
CA ASP A 35 -14.39 2.08 8.95
C ASP A 35 -15.91 2.23 8.79
N GLU A 36 -16.58 1.17 8.33
CA GLU A 36 -18.04 1.06 8.23
C GLU A 36 -18.70 1.21 9.61
N ARG A 37 -18.25 0.43 10.61
CA ARG A 37 -18.76 0.52 11.99
C ARG A 37 -18.62 1.93 12.57
N ARG A 38 -17.54 2.64 12.25
CA ARG A 38 -17.33 4.02 12.70
C ARG A 38 -18.24 5.03 12.00
N GLY A 39 -18.54 4.80 10.72
CA GLY A 39 -19.51 5.59 9.97
C GLY A 39 -20.92 5.46 10.56
N GLU A 40 -21.31 4.24 10.94
CA GLU A 40 -22.61 3.94 11.56
C GLU A 40 -22.70 4.46 13.01
N ALA A 41 -21.60 4.42 13.76
CA ALA A 41 -21.53 4.86 15.15
C ALA A 41 -21.16 6.35 15.33
N ALA A 42 -21.26 7.17 14.26
CA ALA A 42 -20.97 8.60 14.28
C ALA A 42 -21.95 9.36 15.20
N GLY A 43 -21.70 9.29 16.51
CA GLY A 43 -22.58 9.83 17.57
C GLY A 43 -22.44 9.12 18.92
N VAL A 44 -21.77 7.96 18.98
CA VAL A 44 -21.49 7.26 20.24
C VAL A 44 -20.09 7.63 20.74
N GLU A 45 -19.99 8.13 21.97
CA GLU A 45 -18.70 8.37 22.63
C GLU A 45 -17.89 7.07 22.65
N ARG A 46 -16.65 7.13 22.16
CA ARG A 46 -15.74 5.99 22.22
C ARG A 46 -15.37 5.72 23.67
N THR A 47 -15.33 4.45 24.04
CA THR A 47 -14.67 4.03 25.27
C THR A 47 -13.15 4.15 25.09
N ASP A 48 -12.47 4.74 26.08
CA ASP A 48 -11.00 4.93 26.12
C ASP A 48 -10.22 3.61 26.36
N ALA A 49 -10.77 2.48 25.95
CA ALA A 49 -10.12 1.20 26.11
C ALA A 49 -8.83 1.14 25.26
N PRO A 50 -7.70 0.66 25.82
CA PRO A 50 -6.44 0.60 25.10
C PRO A 50 -6.58 -0.33 23.88
N LEU A 51 -6.16 0.18 22.72
CA LEU A 51 -6.16 -0.61 21.49
C LEU A 51 -5.29 -1.87 21.66
N SER A 52 -5.81 -3.00 21.19
CA SER A 52 -5.01 -4.23 21.07
C SER A 52 -3.76 -3.97 20.21
N PRO A 53 -2.68 -4.77 20.37
CA PRO A 53 -1.50 -4.65 19.53
C PRO A 53 -1.82 -4.68 18.03
N LEU A 54 -2.79 -5.51 17.63
CA LEU A 54 -3.27 -5.59 16.24
C LEU A 54 -3.85 -4.24 15.78
N TRP A 55 -4.75 -3.63 16.56
CA TRP A 55 -5.34 -2.34 16.20
C TRP A 55 -4.32 -1.19 16.22
N ARG A 56 -3.34 -1.23 17.12
CA ARG A 56 -2.21 -0.28 17.10
C ARG A 56 -1.36 -0.38 15.84
N TRP A 57 -1.29 -1.56 15.22
CA TRP A 57 -0.64 -1.75 13.94
C TRP A 57 -1.56 -1.36 12.77
N LEU A 58 -2.82 -1.78 12.78
CA LEU A 58 -3.78 -1.46 11.72
C LEU A 58 -3.99 0.06 11.55
N ARG A 59 -3.88 0.86 12.60
CA ARG A 59 -4.01 2.33 12.50
C ARG A 59 -3.08 2.97 11.46
N TYR A 60 -1.95 2.33 11.12
CA TYR A 60 -1.05 2.83 10.08
C TYR A 60 -1.64 2.75 8.66
N GLY A 61 -2.76 2.04 8.47
CA GLY A 61 -3.56 2.05 7.24
C GLY A 61 -4.59 3.18 7.16
N ALA A 62 -4.75 4.02 8.20
CA ALA A 62 -5.70 5.14 8.17
C ALA A 62 -5.44 6.13 7.02
N PRO A 63 -4.20 6.49 6.65
CA PRO A 63 -3.94 7.30 5.45
C PRO A 63 -4.43 6.64 4.16
N SER A 64 -4.35 5.31 4.04
CA SER A 64 -4.88 4.57 2.89
C SER A 64 -6.41 4.64 2.82
N LEU A 65 -7.11 4.55 3.95
CA LEU A 65 -8.56 4.78 4.00
C LEU A 65 -8.93 6.22 3.62
N ALA A 66 -8.19 7.20 4.11
CA ALA A 66 -8.41 8.60 3.75
C ALA A 66 -8.22 8.83 2.24
N ARG A 67 -7.19 8.23 1.63
CA ARG A 67 -6.95 8.30 0.19
C ARG A 67 -8.04 7.60 -0.61
N LEU A 68 -8.52 6.44 -0.16
CA LEU A 68 -9.63 5.71 -0.77
C LEU A 68 -10.93 6.56 -0.82
N ARG A 69 -11.19 7.34 0.23
CA ARG A 69 -12.36 8.24 0.35
C ARG A 69 -12.21 9.57 -0.40
N GLY A 70 -11.01 9.86 -0.90
CA GLY A 70 -10.69 11.10 -1.59
C GLY A 70 -11.21 11.12 -3.03
N ASP A 71 -10.43 11.74 -3.91
CA ASP A 71 -10.76 11.79 -5.34
C ASP A 71 -10.66 10.41 -5.99
N ALA A 72 -11.81 9.86 -6.40
CA ALA A 72 -11.90 8.57 -7.07
C ALA A 72 -11.10 8.53 -8.39
N SER A 73 -10.92 9.68 -9.06
CA SER A 73 -10.16 9.75 -10.31
C SER A 73 -8.65 9.59 -10.11
N ALA A 74 -8.16 9.74 -8.88
CA ALA A 74 -6.76 9.62 -8.51
C ALA A 74 -6.40 8.24 -7.91
N LEU A 75 -7.36 7.31 -7.82
CA LEU A 75 -7.14 6.00 -7.23
C LEU A 75 -6.34 5.08 -8.16
N PRO A 76 -5.40 4.28 -7.61
CA PRO A 76 -4.65 3.34 -8.41
C PRO A 76 -5.55 2.22 -8.96
N GLY A 77 -5.30 1.78 -10.18
CA GLY A 77 -6.08 0.70 -10.82
C GLY A 77 -5.22 -0.27 -11.61
N PHE A 78 -5.83 -1.30 -12.19
CA PHE A 78 -5.14 -2.16 -13.14
C PHE A 78 -5.31 -1.63 -14.57
N ALA A 79 -4.31 -1.86 -15.43
CA ALA A 79 -4.34 -1.41 -16.81
C ALA A 79 -5.46 -2.06 -17.65
N ARG A 80 -5.80 -3.32 -17.35
CA ARG A 80 -6.69 -4.15 -18.19
C ARG A 80 -7.97 -4.63 -17.50
N ARG A 81 -8.17 -4.27 -16.23
CA ARG A 81 -9.38 -4.63 -15.47
C ARG A 81 -9.68 -3.65 -14.35
N ALA A 82 -10.92 -3.61 -13.90
CA ALA A 82 -11.25 -2.95 -12.64
C ALA A 82 -10.80 -3.83 -11.45
N PRO A 83 -10.55 -3.22 -10.28
CA PRO A 83 -10.53 -3.97 -9.02
C PRO A 83 -11.86 -4.71 -8.81
N ALA A 84 -11.80 -5.92 -8.26
CA ALA A 84 -12.95 -6.79 -8.05
C ALA A 84 -13.87 -6.26 -6.94
N ASP A 85 -13.29 -5.63 -5.92
CA ASP A 85 -14.02 -5.04 -4.79
C ASP A 85 -13.23 -3.88 -4.14
N VAL A 86 -13.85 -3.27 -3.13
CA VAL A 86 -13.26 -2.16 -2.36
C VAL A 86 -12.03 -2.59 -1.58
N ALA A 87 -11.92 -3.86 -1.17
CA ALA A 87 -10.76 -4.37 -0.43
C ALA A 87 -9.54 -4.52 -1.35
N GLU A 88 -9.73 -4.99 -2.58
CA GLU A 88 -8.68 -5.00 -3.61
C GLU A 88 -8.26 -3.57 -3.95
N GLN A 89 -9.21 -2.65 -4.14
CA GLN A 89 -8.91 -1.23 -4.35
C GLN A 89 -8.10 -0.62 -3.19
N LEU A 90 -8.50 -0.88 -1.94
CA LEU A 90 -7.77 -0.42 -0.75
C LEU A 90 -6.37 -1.04 -0.68
N CYS A 91 -6.21 -2.29 -1.11
CA CYS A 91 -4.89 -2.92 -1.19
C CYS A 91 -3.96 -2.19 -2.17
N LEU A 92 -4.45 -1.82 -3.36
CA LEU A 92 -3.68 -1.02 -4.32
C LEU A 92 -3.32 0.36 -3.76
N VAL A 93 -4.29 1.04 -3.13
CA VAL A 93 -4.09 2.33 -2.45
C VAL A 93 -3.03 2.20 -1.35
N ASN A 94 -3.07 1.12 -0.58
CA ASN A 94 -2.11 0.88 0.49
C ASN A 94 -0.71 0.65 -0.08
N ILE A 95 -0.53 -0.07 -1.19
CA ILE A 95 0.78 -0.21 -1.83
C ILE A 95 1.37 1.17 -2.16
N VAL A 96 0.59 2.03 -2.84
CA VAL A 96 1.03 3.39 -3.19
C VAL A 96 1.35 4.21 -1.95
N GLN A 97 0.50 4.15 -0.92
CA GLN A 97 0.72 4.86 0.34
C GLN A 97 2.01 4.41 1.05
N GLN A 98 2.31 3.11 1.06
CA GLN A 98 3.54 2.63 1.68
C GLN A 98 4.79 2.97 0.87
N LEU A 99 4.69 3.07 -0.46
CA LEU A 99 5.77 3.62 -1.29
C LEU A 99 6.04 5.08 -0.92
N ASP A 100 5.00 5.89 -0.71
CA ASP A 100 5.15 7.28 -0.27
C ASP A 100 5.83 7.37 1.11
N HIS A 101 5.48 6.48 2.04
CA HIS A 101 6.17 6.39 3.33
C HIS A 101 7.66 6.01 3.16
N LEU A 102 7.99 5.08 2.27
CA LEU A 102 9.37 4.70 1.99
C LEU A 102 10.15 5.86 1.37
N ARG A 103 9.56 6.60 0.42
CA ARG A 103 10.17 7.82 -0.14
C ARG A 103 10.48 8.87 0.93
N GLY A 104 9.66 8.96 1.98
CA GLY A 104 9.89 9.84 3.12
C GLY A 104 10.92 9.33 4.14
N HIS A 105 11.36 8.07 4.06
CA HIS A 105 12.32 7.49 5.00
C HIS A 105 13.74 7.98 4.69
N PRO A 106 14.51 8.55 5.65
CA PRO A 106 15.80 9.21 5.37
C PRO A 106 16.81 8.35 4.60
N ALA A 107 17.03 7.11 5.01
CA ALA A 107 17.97 6.20 4.33
C ALA A 107 17.55 5.88 2.88
N VAL A 108 16.24 5.70 2.64
CA VAL A 108 15.67 5.39 1.34
C VAL A 108 15.72 6.62 0.44
N ALA A 109 15.27 7.77 0.93
CA ALA A 109 15.29 9.05 0.22
C ALA A 109 16.71 9.39 -0.28
N ARG A 110 17.72 9.20 0.58
CA ARG A 110 19.13 9.40 0.24
C ARG A 110 19.56 8.52 -0.93
N ARG A 111 19.31 7.20 -0.87
CA ARG A 111 19.74 6.28 -1.93
C ARG A 111 18.93 6.39 -3.22
N LEU A 112 17.66 6.79 -3.14
CA LEU A 112 16.87 7.18 -4.32
C LEU A 112 17.50 8.39 -5.02
N ALA A 113 17.88 9.43 -4.27
CA ALA A 113 18.52 10.62 -4.83
C ALA A 113 19.89 10.33 -5.46
N GLU A 114 20.62 9.35 -4.92
CA GLU A 114 21.88 8.84 -5.49
C GLU A 114 21.67 7.97 -6.74
N GLY A 115 20.43 7.56 -7.05
CA GLY A 115 20.13 6.60 -8.12
C GLY A 115 20.60 5.17 -7.84
N SER A 116 20.94 4.85 -6.57
CA SER A 116 21.47 3.55 -6.17
C SER A 116 20.42 2.60 -5.59
N LEU A 117 19.17 3.03 -5.48
CA LEU A 117 18.04 2.25 -4.99
C LEU A 117 16.82 2.52 -5.85
N ALA A 118 16.06 1.47 -6.18
CA ALA A 118 14.76 1.53 -6.83
C ALA A 118 13.63 1.10 -5.89
N LEU A 119 12.45 1.70 -6.02
CA LEU A 119 11.24 1.28 -5.33
C LEU A 119 10.26 0.68 -6.34
N HIS A 120 9.67 -0.47 -5.99
CA HIS A 120 8.66 -1.13 -6.81
C HIS A 120 7.36 -1.36 -6.02
N GLY A 121 6.22 -1.08 -6.65
CA GLY A 121 4.92 -1.52 -6.17
C GLY A 121 4.54 -2.82 -6.83
N MET A 122 4.08 -3.81 -6.07
CA MET A 122 3.58 -5.07 -6.60
C MET A 122 2.25 -5.44 -5.94
N TYR A 123 1.31 -5.91 -6.74
CA TYR A 123 0.11 -6.58 -6.27
C TYR A 123 0.14 -8.04 -6.75
N PHE A 124 -0.08 -8.98 -5.83
CA PHE A 124 -0.12 -10.40 -6.15
C PHE A 124 -1.52 -10.98 -5.94
N HIS A 125 -2.14 -11.43 -7.02
CA HIS A 125 -3.42 -12.14 -6.96
C HIS A 125 -3.18 -13.62 -6.65
N VAL A 126 -3.36 -14.00 -5.39
CA VAL A 126 -3.04 -15.33 -4.84
C VAL A 126 -3.85 -16.43 -5.54
N GLY A 127 -5.15 -16.20 -5.76
CA GLY A 127 -6.03 -17.21 -6.36
C GLY A 127 -5.76 -17.50 -7.84
N GLU A 128 -5.12 -16.56 -8.54
CA GLU A 128 -4.79 -16.68 -9.97
C GLU A 128 -3.28 -16.88 -10.20
N ALA A 129 -2.48 -16.85 -9.13
CA ALA A 129 -1.02 -16.81 -9.18
C ALA A 129 -0.47 -15.71 -10.11
N GLN A 130 -1.16 -14.56 -10.19
CA GLN A 130 -0.83 -13.48 -11.11
C GLN A 130 -0.17 -12.30 -10.36
N ALA A 131 0.97 -11.83 -10.86
CA ALA A 131 1.63 -10.63 -10.36
C ALA A 131 1.29 -9.41 -11.24
N TYR A 132 1.15 -8.25 -10.60
CA TYR A 132 1.01 -6.96 -11.25
C TYR A 132 2.04 -6.00 -10.69
N LEU A 133 2.76 -5.29 -11.56
CA LEU A 133 3.73 -4.29 -11.17
C LEU A 133 3.15 -2.90 -11.38
N LEU A 134 3.38 -2.02 -10.41
CA LEU A 134 3.08 -0.61 -10.56
C LEU A 134 4.02 -0.03 -11.62
N ARG A 135 3.46 0.49 -12.71
CA ARG A 135 4.22 1.18 -13.74
C ARG A 135 4.95 2.38 -13.13
N GLU A 136 6.18 2.61 -13.58
CA GLU A 136 6.99 3.74 -13.11
C GLU A 136 6.24 5.06 -13.27
N ASP A 137 6.37 5.89 -12.23
CA ASP A 137 5.60 7.10 -12.02
C ASP A 137 5.90 8.14 -13.10
N VAL A 138 4.88 8.50 -13.88
CA VAL A 138 4.91 9.72 -14.70
C VAL A 138 4.26 10.80 -13.85
N ALA A 139 5.03 11.81 -13.46
CA ALA A 139 4.58 12.85 -12.52
C ALA A 139 3.18 13.39 -12.88
N GLY A 140 2.23 13.23 -11.96
CA GLY A 140 0.84 13.66 -12.12
C GLY A 140 -0.11 12.66 -12.80
N ALA A 141 0.38 11.48 -13.20
CA ALA A 141 -0.46 10.41 -13.71
C ALA A 141 -1.06 9.57 -12.57
N VAL A 142 -2.23 8.99 -12.83
CA VAL A 142 -2.86 8.02 -11.93
C VAL A 142 -1.99 6.76 -11.89
N PRO A 143 -1.70 6.17 -10.71
CA PRO A 143 -0.86 4.97 -10.64
C PRO A 143 -1.56 3.77 -11.28
N VAL A 144 -0.87 3.04 -12.16
CA VAL A 144 -1.44 1.91 -12.91
C VAL A 144 -0.62 0.65 -12.70
N PHE A 145 -1.29 -0.44 -12.34
CA PHE A 145 -0.70 -1.77 -12.19
C PHE A 145 -0.85 -2.56 -13.48
N GLU A 146 0.26 -3.04 -14.01
CA GLU A 146 0.34 -3.82 -15.24
C GLU A 146 0.63 -5.28 -14.91
N GLU A 147 -0.08 -6.18 -15.59
CA GLU A 147 0.10 -7.61 -15.44
C GLU A 147 1.51 -8.03 -15.90
N VAL A 148 2.22 -8.76 -15.06
CA VAL A 148 3.48 -9.39 -15.43
C VAL A 148 3.15 -10.62 -16.27
N SER A 149 3.39 -10.54 -17.58
CA SER A 149 3.35 -11.71 -18.44
C SER A 149 4.55 -12.61 -18.12
N ALA A 150 4.36 -13.93 -18.15
CA ALA A 150 5.49 -14.84 -18.25
C ALA A 150 6.32 -14.43 -19.48
N ALA A 151 7.61 -14.13 -19.28
CA ALA A 151 8.52 -13.94 -20.41
C ALA A 151 8.47 -15.20 -21.28
N GLN A 152 8.22 -15.01 -22.58
CA GLN A 152 8.37 -16.08 -23.57
C GLN A 152 9.84 -16.45 -23.74
#